data_AF-A0A5N9AZH5-F1
#
_entry.id   AF-A0A5N9AZH5-F1
#
_cell.length_a   1.000
_cell.length_b   1.000
_cell.length_c   1.000
_cell.angle_alpha   90.00
_cell.angle_beta   90.00
_cell.angle_gamma   90.00
#
_symmetry.space_group_name_H-M   'P 1'
#
loop_
_entity.id
_entity.type
_entity.pdbx_description
1 polymer ?
#
loop_
_entity_poly.entity_id
_entity_poly.type
_entity_poly.pdbx_seq_one_letter_code
_entity_poly.pdbx_strand_id
1 'polypeptide(L)' 'MVKKKPKIEMSFEEAVEQLKTTTEELEQGKLSLDRAMELYENGMELATYCFELLNKAEIKIQEINVNHQIDLDKEE' A
#
# COMPACT_ATOMS: atom_id res chain seq x y z
N MET A 1 -15.68 -15.94 -19.32
CA MET A 1 -16.08 -15.14 -18.14
C MET A 1 -15.01 -15.31 -17.07
N VAL A 2 -14.03 -14.40 -16.99
CA VAL A 2 -12.96 -14.48 -15.98
C VAL A 2 -13.52 -13.90 -14.68
N LYS A 3 -13.74 -14.75 -13.68
CA LYS A 3 -14.27 -14.37 -12.37
C LYS A 3 -13.24 -13.50 -11.64
N LYS A 4 -13.51 -12.20 -11.55
CA LYS A 4 -12.72 -11.23 -10.78
C LYS A 4 -12.87 -11.62 -9.29
N LYS A 5 -11.82 -12.17 -8.69
CA LYS A 5 -11.80 -12.52 -7.25
C LYS A 5 -12.08 -11.24 -6.44
N PRO A 6 -12.81 -11.32 -5.31
CA PRO A 6 -13.09 -10.17 -4.47
C PRO A 6 -11.75 -9.57 -4.01
N LYS A 7 -11.55 -8.26 -4.22
CA LYS A 7 -10.44 -7.52 -3.63
C LYS A 7 -10.66 -7.59 -2.12
N ILE A 8 -9.85 -8.39 -1.43
CA ILE A 8 -9.71 -8.26 0.01
C ILE A 8 -9.04 -6.90 0.19
N GLU A 9 -9.79 -5.89 0.63
CA GLU A 9 -9.22 -4.61 1.03
C GLU A 9 -8.48 -4.85 2.35
N MET A 10 -7.17 -5.09 2.26
CA MET A 10 -6.29 -5.19 3.41
C MET A 10 -5.99 -3.79 3.97
N SER A 11 -5.85 -3.66 5.28
CA SER A 11 -5.37 -2.43 5.92
C SER A 11 -3.93 -2.12 5.52
N PHE A 12 -3.48 -0.88 5.78
CA PHE A 12 -2.09 -0.49 5.53
C PHE A 12 -1.13 -1.32 6.36
N GLU A 13 -1.47 -1.52 7.64
CA GLU A 13 -0.68 -2.28 8.60
C GLU A 13 -0.54 -3.74 8.17
N GLU A 14 -1.62 -4.38 7.72
CA GLU A 14 -1.58 -5.75 7.20
C GLU A 14 -0.73 -5.86 5.93
N ALA A 15 -0.83 -4.89 5.02
CA ALA A 15 -0.04 -4.88 3.79
C ALA A 15 1.46 -4.74 4.07
N VAL A 16 1.82 -3.87 5.02
CA VAL A 16 3.21 -3.68 5.48
C VAL A 16 3.75 -4.94 6.17
N GLU A 17 2.93 -5.59 7.01
CA GLU A 17 3.33 -6.84 7.66
C GLU A 17 3.62 -7.94 6.63
N GLN A 18 2.74 -8.13 5.65
CA GLN A 18 2.95 -9.09 4.57
C GLN A 18 4.19 -8.76 3.72
N LEU A 19 4.44 -7.47 3.45
CA LEU A 19 5.62 -7.04 2.70
C LEU A 19 6.91 -7.33 3.48
N LYS A 20 6.90 -7.11 4.80
CA LYS A 20 8.02 -7.43 5.69
C LYS A 20 8.31 -8.92 5.67
N THR A 21 7.30 -9.77 5.84
CA THR A 21 7.47 -11.23 5.76
C THR A 21 7.99 -11.68 4.40
N THR A 22 7.47 -11.11 3.31
CA THR A 22 7.95 -11.39 1.95
C THR A 22 9.44 -11.06 1.78
N THR A 23 9.86 -9.89 2.29
CA THR A 23 11.25 -9.45 2.24
C THR A 23 12.15 -10.36 3.09
N GLU A 24 11.72 -10.70 4.30
CA GLU A 24 12.44 -11.63 5.18
C GLU A 24 12.61 -13.02 4.55
N GLU A 25 11.61 -13.54 3.84
CA GLU A 25 11.73 -14.81 3.10
C GLU A 25 12.74 -14.72 1.95
N LEU A 26 12.73 -13.62 1.19
CA LEU A 26 13.68 -13.36 0.10
C LEU A 26 15.12 -13.26 0.62
N GLU A 27 15.34 -12.54 1.73
CA GLU A 27 16.66 -12.34 2.34
C GLU A 27 17.28 -13.63 2.90
N GLN A 28 16.45 -14.61 3.30
CA GLN A 28 16.95 -15.89 3.80
C GLN A 28 17.71 -16.70 2.74
N GLY A 29 17.48 -16.45 1.45
CA GLY A 29 18.24 -17.04 0.35
C GLY A 29 18.12 -18.57 0.20
N LYS A 30 17.13 -19.19 0.85
CA LYS A 30 16.88 -20.66 0.82
C LYS A 30 15.78 -21.07 -0.15
N LEU A 31 15.36 -20.16 -1.03
CA LEU A 31 14.23 -20.33 -1.94
C LEU A 31 14.70 -20.88 -3.30
N SER A 32 13.83 -21.63 -3.99
CA SER A 32 14.03 -21.90 -5.41
C SER A 32 13.87 -20.62 -6.22
N LEU A 33 14.42 -20.60 -7.43
CA LEU A 33 14.27 -19.45 -8.34
C LEU A 33 12.80 -19.11 -8.59
N ASP A 34 11.96 -20.12 -8.88
CA ASP A 34 10.53 -19.91 -9.13
C ASP A 34 9.84 -19.30 -7.91
N ARG A 35 10.16 -19.78 -6.70
CA ARG A 35 9.58 -19.24 -5.47
C ARG A 35 10.06 -17.82 -5.17
N ALA A 36 11.33 -17.52 -5.46
CA ALA A 36 11.86 -16.17 -5.32
C ALA A 36 11.17 -15.20 -6.29
N MET A 37 10.89 -15.63 -7.53
CA MET A 37 10.13 -14.85 -8.51
C MET A 37 8.70 -14.57 -8.04
N GLU A 38 7.99 -15.60 -7.55
CA GLU A 38 6.64 -15.42 -6.99
C GLU A 38 6.63 -14.44 -5.82
N LEU A 39 7.57 -14.56 -4.88
CA LEU A 39 7.66 -13.66 -3.73
C LEU A 39 8.00 -12.24 -4.15
N TYR A 40 8.88 -12.07 -5.14
CA TYR A 40 9.20 -10.76 -5.69
C TYR A 40 7.98 -10.08 -6.34
N GLU A 41 7.22 -10.81 -7.15
CA GLU A 41 5.98 -10.30 -7.76
C GLU A 41 4.97 -9.87 -6.69
N ASN A 42 4.71 -10.74 -5.70
CA ASN A 42 3.82 -10.41 -4.59
C ASN A 42 4.32 -9.20 -3.78
N GLY A 43 5.63 -9.11 -3.52
CA GLY A 43 6.23 -7.97 -2.82
C GLY A 43 6.05 -6.66 -3.58
N MET A 44 6.18 -6.68 -4.91
CA MET A 44 5.92 -5.51 -5.76
C MET A 44 4.45 -5.08 -5.75
N GLU A 45 3.52 -6.04 -5.75
CA GLU A 45 2.09 -5.74 -5.63
C GLU A 45 1.77 -5.11 -4.27
N LEU A 46 2.31 -5.65 -3.18
CA LEU A 46 2.14 -5.11 -1.82
C LEU A 46 2.74 -3.71 -1.69
N ALA A 47 3.95 -3.49 -2.21
CA ALA A 47 4.59 -2.17 -2.18
C ALA A 47 3.77 -1.12 -2.96
N THR A 48 3.25 -1.49 -4.13
CA THR A 48 2.37 -0.63 -4.92
C THR A 48 1.09 -0.30 -4.16
N TYR A 49 0.47 -1.30 -3.52
CA TYR A 49 -0.72 -1.13 -2.72
C TYR A 49 -0.50 -0.18 -1.52
N CYS A 50 0.59 -0.35 -0.79
CA CYS A 50 0.98 0.55 0.31
C CYS A 50 1.12 1.99 -0.18
N PHE A 51 1.78 2.20 -1.33
CA PHE A 51 1.95 3.53 -1.92
C PHE A 51 0.60 4.16 -2.30
N GLU A 52 -0.32 3.40 -2.88
CA GLU A 52 -1.67 3.88 -3.19
C GLU A 52 -2.45 4.31 -1.93
N LEU A 53 -2.32 3.57 -0.82
CA LEU A 53 -2.95 3.92 0.45
C LEU A 53 -2.37 5.21 1.03
N LEU A 54 -1.05 5.36 1.01
CA LEU A 54 -0.37 6.57 1.48
C LEU A 54 -0.76 7.79 0.66
N ASN A 55 -0.80 7.68 -0.68
CA ASN A 55 -1.24 8.77 -1.55
C ASN A 55 -2.69 9.19 -1.26
N LYS A 56 -3.59 8.22 -1.03
CA LYS A 56 -4.97 8.53 -0.65
C LYS A 56 -5.04 9.25 0.70
N ALA A 57 -4.20 8.88 1.66
CA ALA A 57 -4.12 9.57 2.94
C ALA A 57 -3.56 10.99 2.78
N GLU A 58 -2.52 11.17 1.98
CA GLU A 58 -1.93 12.48 1.69
C GLU A 58 -2.93 13.44 1.05
N ILE A 59 -3.66 12.99 0.01
CA ILE A 59 -4.71 13.79 -0.63
C ILE A 59 -5.76 14.25 0.38
N LYS A 60 -6.24 13.35 1.26
CA LYS A 60 -7.19 13.71 2.31
C LYS A 60 -6.64 14.75 3.27
N ILE A 61 -5.37 14.65 3.66
CA ILE A 61 -4.71 15.65 4.52
C ILE A 61 -4.65 17.00 3.80
N GLN A 62 -4.29 17.01 2.51
CA GLN A 62 -4.26 18.24 1.71
C GLN A 62 -5.64 18.89 1.61
N GLU A 63 -6.70 18.12 1.35
CA GLU A 63 -8.08 18.63 1.32
C GLU A 63 -8.50 19.26 2.65
N ILE A 64 -8.17 18.62 3.78
CA ILE A 64 -8.46 19.15 5.12
C ILE A 64 -7.72 20.47 5.34
N ASN A 65 -6.43 20.55 4.97
CA ASN A 65 -5.63 21.76 5.14
C ASN A 65 -6.14 22.92 4.27
N VAL A 66 -6.51 22.65 3.02
CA VAL A 66 -7.09 23.66 2.11
C VAL A 66 -8.40 24.20 2.69
N ASN A 67 -9.28 23.32 3.19
CA ASN A 67 -10.53 23.75 3.81
C ASN A 67 -10.28 24.59 5.06
N HIS A 68 -9.32 24.21 5.90
CA HIS A 68 -8.94 25.00 7.08
C HIS A 68 -8.43 26.41 6.71
N GLN A 69 -7.63 26.53 5.64
CA GLN A 69 -7.13 27.83 5.16
C GLN A 69 -8.27 28.75 4.68
N ILE A 70 -9.25 28.18 3.94
CA ILE A 70 -10.40 28.92 3.41
C ILE A 70 -11.30 29.47 4.53
N ASP A 71 -11.39 28.76 5.66
CA ASP A 71 -12.20 29.19 6.80
C ASP A 71 -11.55 30.34 7.58
N LEU A 72 -10.20 30.38 7.64
CA LEU A 72 -9.46 31.47 8.26
C LEU A 72 -9.52 32.76 7.44
N ASP A 73 -9.54 32.67 6.11
CA ASP A 73 -9.61 33.83 5.21
C ASP A 73 -11.01 34.49 5.16
N LYS A 74 -12.04 33.87 5.77
CA LYS A 74 -13.42 34.40 5.81
C LYS A 74 -13.76 35.17 7.09
N GLU A 75 -12.86 35.19 8.07
CA GLU A 75 -13.07 35.90 9.35
C GLU A 75 -12.41 37.30 9.40
N GLU A 76 -11.77 37.77 8.32
CA GLU A 76 -11.35 39.18 8.09
C GLU A 76 -12.36 39.96 7.23
#